data_AF-A0A0L0C0T3-F1
#
_entry.id   AF-A0A0L0C0T3-F1
#
_cell.length_a   1.000
_cell.length_b   1.000
_cell.length_c   1.000
_cell.angle_alpha   90.00
_cell.angle_beta   90.00
_cell.angle_gamma   90.00
#
_symmetry.space_group_name_H-M   'P 1'
#
loop_
_entity.id
_entity.type
_entity.pdbx_description
1 polymer ?
#
loop_
_entity_poly.entity_id
_entity_poly.type
_entity_poly.pdbx_seq_one_letter_code
_entity_poly.pdbx_strand_id
1 'polypeptide(L)'
;MSLKINLYYDRKSDKIIGLEDYGLDNRTSKAATSVMVFMVQGIGGQAWKQPVCYYFAIFLAIRCAPKLSESHIKPHKLQSMKVRLATQVFSKTVLAGIHCIHQDLWMHLGPLP
;
A
#
# COMPACT_ATOMS: atom_id res chain seq x y z
N MET A 1 -0.66 -1.68 -8.32
CA MET A 1 -1.35 -2.30 -9.48
C MET A 1 -0.57 -3.54 -9.91
N SER A 2 -1.13 -4.76 -9.89
CA SER A 2 -0.37 -5.96 -10.27
C SER A 2 -0.06 -6.05 -11.78
N LEU A 3 1.13 -6.53 -12.17
CA LEU A 3 1.58 -6.70 -13.56
C LEU A 3 1.66 -8.17 -13.97
N LYS A 4 1.38 -8.46 -15.26
CA LYS A 4 1.84 -9.72 -15.88
C LYS A 4 3.36 -9.68 -16.01
N ILE A 5 4.00 -10.62 -15.35
CA ILE A 5 5.45 -10.77 -15.35
C ILE A 5 5.91 -11.05 -16.80
N ASN A 6 6.58 -10.07 -17.42
CA ASN A 6 7.21 -10.19 -18.74
C ASN A 6 8.36 -9.19 -18.84
N LEU A 7 9.43 -9.58 -19.53
CA LEU A 7 10.62 -8.78 -19.72
C LEU A 7 10.81 -8.50 -21.21
N TYR A 8 10.86 -7.21 -21.59
CA TYR A 8 11.13 -6.78 -22.97
C TYR A 8 12.35 -5.90 -22.99
N TYR A 9 13.30 -6.23 -23.83
CA TYR A 9 14.48 -5.40 -24.02
C TYR A 9 14.20 -4.38 -25.14
N ASP A 10 14.17 -3.10 -24.78
CA ASP A 10 14.12 -2.02 -25.77
C ASP A 10 15.54 -1.63 -26.17
N ARG A 11 15.86 -1.92 -27.42
CA ARG A 11 17.19 -1.67 -28.00
C ARG A 11 17.45 -0.18 -28.24
N LYS A 12 16.42 0.66 -28.36
CA LYS A 12 16.60 2.11 -28.58
C LYS A 12 17.04 2.84 -27.31
N SER A 13 16.64 2.33 -26.15
CA SER A 13 16.96 2.90 -24.82
C SER A 13 17.94 2.06 -24.01
N ASP A 14 18.46 0.96 -24.59
CA ASP A 14 19.33 -0.04 -23.95
C ASP A 14 18.83 -0.45 -22.56
N LYS A 15 17.51 -0.66 -22.44
CA LYS A 15 16.83 -0.90 -21.17
C LYS A 15 15.98 -2.16 -21.25
N ILE A 16 16.23 -3.11 -20.36
CA ILE A 16 15.28 -4.18 -20.08
C ILE A 16 14.07 -3.52 -19.40
N ILE A 17 12.85 -3.82 -19.81
CA ILE A 17 11.62 -3.29 -19.23
C ILE A 17 10.96 -4.45 -18.47
N GLY A 18 10.37 -4.17 -17.29
CA GLY A 18 9.65 -5.17 -16.48
C GLY A 18 10.36 -5.64 -15.21
N LEU A 19 11.46 -4.98 -14.80
CA LEU A 19 12.08 -5.19 -13.48
C LEU A 19 11.69 -4.06 -12.52
N GLU A 20 11.75 -4.32 -11.22
CA GLU A 20 11.54 -3.32 -10.17
C GLU A 20 12.44 -2.11 -10.37
N ASP A 21 11.84 -0.91 -10.42
CA ASP A 21 12.50 0.35 -10.77
C ASP A 21 11.77 1.51 -10.06
N TYR A 22 12.40 2.03 -9.01
CA TYR A 22 11.94 3.19 -8.23
C TYR A 22 12.59 4.51 -8.67
N GLY A 23 13.35 4.53 -9.77
CA GLY A 23 14.13 5.70 -10.21
C GLY A 23 15.38 6.00 -9.36
N LEU A 24 16.16 7.02 -9.75
CA LEU A 24 17.42 7.43 -9.09
C LEU A 24 18.41 6.27 -8.87
N ASP A 25 18.61 5.44 -9.90
CA ASP A 25 19.43 4.21 -9.87
C ASP A 25 18.96 3.11 -8.90
N ASN A 26 17.76 3.24 -8.31
CA ASN A 26 17.15 2.19 -7.46
C ASN A 26 16.41 1.16 -8.29
N ARG A 27 17.14 0.51 -9.20
CA ARG A 27 16.60 -0.53 -10.06
C ARG A 27 17.13 -1.90 -9.63
N THR A 28 16.23 -2.85 -9.44
CA THR A 28 16.57 -4.22 -9.02
C THR A 28 16.47 -5.19 -10.20
N SER A 29 17.15 -6.35 -10.12
CA SER A 29 17.03 -7.46 -11.08
C SER A 29 15.78 -8.33 -10.89
N LYS A 30 14.90 -7.94 -9.98
CA LYS A 30 13.71 -8.70 -9.63
C LYS A 30 12.55 -8.30 -10.54
N ALA A 31 11.81 -9.29 -11.02
CA ALA A 31 10.65 -9.06 -11.87
C ALA A 31 9.57 -8.30 -11.11
N ALA A 32 9.13 -7.18 -11.68
CA ALA A 32 8.08 -6.39 -11.08
C ALA A 32 6.76 -7.17 -11.11
N THR A 33 6.13 -7.30 -9.96
CA THR A 33 4.79 -7.89 -9.84
C THR A 33 3.74 -6.81 -9.67
N SER A 34 4.14 -5.56 -9.46
CA SER A 34 3.27 -4.39 -9.30
C SER A 34 3.87 -3.12 -9.93
N VAL A 35 3.03 -2.11 -10.19
CA VAL A 35 3.39 -0.74 -10.57
C VAL A 35 2.66 0.25 -9.65
N MET A 36 3.36 1.31 -9.23
CA MET A 36 2.88 2.43 -8.44
C MET A 36 2.86 3.70 -9.31
N VAL A 37 1.71 4.35 -9.51
CA VAL A 37 1.55 5.53 -10.39
C VAL A 37 1.01 6.70 -9.55
N PHE A 38 1.60 7.88 -9.70
CA PHE A 38 1.13 9.11 -9.05
C PHE A 38 0.48 10.04 -10.09
N MET A 39 -0.68 10.61 -9.76
CA MET A 39 -1.45 11.50 -10.63
C MET A 39 -1.87 12.74 -9.83
N VAL A 40 -2.08 13.85 -10.53
CA VAL A 40 -2.56 15.11 -9.93
C VAL A 40 -4.00 15.35 -10.39
N GLN A 41 -4.81 15.95 -9.51
CA GLN A 41 -6.19 16.29 -9.79
C GLN A 41 -6.49 17.74 -9.42
N GLY A 42 -7.19 18.45 -10.31
CA GLY A 42 -7.79 19.75 -10.01
C GLY A 42 -8.94 19.63 -8.98
N ILE A 43 -8.92 20.47 -7.95
CA ILE A 43 -9.84 20.44 -6.80
C ILE A 43 -11.02 21.43 -6.96
N GLY A 44 -10.99 22.31 -7.97
CA GLY A 44 -12.06 23.26 -8.27
C GLY A 44 -12.30 23.41 -9.78
N GLY A 45 -13.56 23.44 -10.21
CA GLY A 45 -13.98 23.49 -11.62
C GLY A 45 -14.41 22.14 -12.20
N GLN A 46 -14.39 21.99 -13.54
CA GLN A 46 -14.57 20.68 -14.18
C GLN A 46 -13.43 19.75 -13.76
N ALA A 47 -13.76 18.62 -13.15
CA ALA A 47 -12.78 17.66 -12.66
C ALA A 47 -11.90 17.13 -13.81
N TRP A 48 -10.58 17.26 -13.66
CA TRP A 48 -9.58 16.68 -14.56
C TRP A 48 -8.48 15.99 -13.76
N LYS A 49 -7.85 14.97 -14.36
CA LYS A 49 -6.77 14.18 -13.77
C LYS A 49 -5.67 14.00 -14.80
N GLN A 50 -4.41 14.10 -14.38
CA GLN A 50 -3.26 13.83 -15.24
C GLN A 50 -2.23 12.96 -14.51
N PRO A 51 -1.77 11.84 -15.12
CA PRO A 51 -0.68 11.06 -14.56
C PRO A 51 0.65 11.80 -14.68
N VAL A 52 1.41 11.80 -13.59
CA VAL A 52 2.65 12.55 -13.47
C VAL A 52 3.86 11.62 -13.47
N CYS A 53 3.81 10.48 -12.75
CA CYS A 53 4.91 9.51 -12.77
C CYS A 53 4.47 8.08 -12.42
N TYR A 54 5.34 7.11 -12.70
CA TYR A 54 5.14 5.70 -12.35
C TYR A 54 6.45 5.00 -11.95
N TYR A 55 6.32 3.92 -11.16
CA TYR A 55 7.40 3.07 -10.63
C TYR A 55 7.03 1.59 -10.72
N PHE A 56 8.00 0.73 -11.03
CA PHE A 56 7.82 -0.72 -11.03
C PHE A 56 8.24 -1.29 -9.67
N ALA A 57 7.43 -2.14 -9.04
CA ALA A 57 7.57 -2.61 -7.65
C ALA A 57 7.34 -4.13 -7.50
N ILE A 58 7.82 -4.70 -6.39
CA ILE A 58 7.59 -6.10 -5.99
C ILE A 58 6.69 -6.10 -4.76
N PHE A 59 5.81 -7.09 -4.67
CA PHE A 59 4.90 -7.34 -3.56
C PHE A 59 5.45 -6.98 -2.15
N LEU A 60 4.93 -5.94 -1.48
CA LEU A 60 5.08 -5.69 -0.04
C LEU A 60 3.86 -6.19 0.75
N ALA A 61 4.11 -6.72 1.96
CA ALA A 61 3.09 -6.94 2.99
C ALA A 61 3.54 -6.31 4.33
N ILE A 62 2.98 -5.15 4.71
CA ILE A 62 3.32 -4.41 5.95
C ILE A 62 2.21 -4.62 7.02
N ARG A 63 2.58 -4.94 8.28
CA ARG A 63 1.64 -5.08 9.43
C ARG A 63 1.38 -3.74 10.11
N CYS A 64 0.16 -3.22 10.06
CA CYS A 64 -0.14 -1.86 10.52
C CYS A 64 -0.84 -1.69 11.89
N ALA A 65 -1.12 -2.73 12.68
CA ALA A 65 -1.71 -2.58 14.03
C ALA A 65 -1.23 -3.66 15.06
N PRO A 66 -0.22 -3.38 15.92
CA PRO A 66 0.48 -4.42 16.71
C PRO A 66 -0.03 -4.69 18.15
N LYS A 67 -0.90 -3.84 18.71
CA LYS A 67 -1.40 -3.96 20.10
C LYS A 67 -2.73 -4.72 20.23
N LEU A 68 -3.37 -5.09 19.11
CA LEU A 68 -4.60 -5.89 19.11
C LEU A 68 -4.27 -7.38 19.24
N SER A 69 -5.05 -8.10 20.06
CA SER A 69 -4.96 -9.54 20.35
C SER A 69 -6.37 -10.13 20.54
N GLU A 70 -6.51 -11.45 20.59
CA GLU A 70 -7.83 -12.14 20.72
C GLU A 70 -8.67 -11.66 21.92
N SER A 71 -8.05 -11.27 23.04
CA SER A 71 -8.77 -10.70 24.19
C SER A 71 -9.42 -9.34 23.93
N HIS A 72 -9.03 -8.64 22.84
CA HIS A 72 -9.67 -7.42 22.37
C HIS A 72 -10.91 -7.68 21.51
N ILE A 73 -11.06 -8.86 20.91
CA ILE A 73 -12.19 -9.26 20.04
C ILE A 73 -13.17 -10.17 20.82
N LYS A 74 -12.66 -11.07 21.67
CA LYS A 74 -13.42 -12.01 22.51
C LYS A 74 -12.95 -11.93 23.98
N PRO A 75 -13.48 -10.99 24.79
CA PRO A 75 -13.05 -10.83 26.18
C PRO A 75 -13.67 -11.87 27.15
N HIS A 76 -12.91 -12.34 28.15
CA HIS A 76 -13.40 -13.19 29.26
C HIS A 76 -14.06 -12.35 30.38
N LYS A 77 -14.83 -12.97 31.29
CA LYS A 77 -15.69 -12.31 32.30
C LYS A 77 -15.01 -11.21 33.15
N LEU A 78 -13.72 -11.35 33.47
CA LEU A 78 -12.96 -10.35 34.25
C LEU A 78 -12.28 -9.28 33.38
N GLN A 79 -12.16 -9.53 32.08
CA GLN A 79 -11.49 -8.63 31.14
C GLN A 79 -12.44 -7.59 30.56
N SER A 80 -13.75 -7.85 30.56
CA SER A 80 -14.77 -6.89 30.13
C SER A 80 -14.80 -5.61 30.97
N MET A 81 -14.33 -5.65 32.21
CA MET A 81 -14.25 -4.48 33.10
C MET A 81 -12.98 -3.65 32.91
N LYS A 82 -12.04 -4.09 32.06
CA LYS A 82 -10.79 -3.37 31.81
C LYS A 82 -10.97 -2.37 30.66
N VAL A 83 -11.27 -1.11 31.02
CA VAL A 83 -11.45 0.01 30.07
C VAL A 83 -10.28 0.15 29.08
N ARG A 84 -9.05 -0.18 29.54
CA ARG A 84 -7.84 -0.15 28.70
C ARG A 84 -7.94 -0.98 27.42
N LEU A 85 -8.64 -2.12 27.42
CA LEU A 85 -8.78 -2.96 26.23
C LEU A 85 -9.65 -2.28 25.17
N ALA A 86 -10.68 -1.54 25.57
CA ALA A 86 -11.55 -0.81 24.64
C ALA A 86 -10.86 0.42 24.02
N THR A 87 -10.12 1.19 24.82
CA THR A 87 -9.43 2.39 24.33
C THR A 87 -8.37 2.08 23.27
N GLN A 88 -7.71 0.92 23.36
CA GLN A 88 -6.66 0.53 22.43
C GLN A 88 -7.19 0.19 21.02
N VAL A 89 -8.42 -0.32 20.91
CA VAL A 89 -9.09 -0.65 19.65
C VAL A 89 -9.41 0.61 18.82
N PHE A 90 -9.81 1.71 19.46
CA PHE A 90 -10.23 2.96 18.77
C PHE A 90 -9.12 4.03 18.68
N SER A 91 -7.86 3.64 18.87
CA SER A 91 -6.74 4.59 18.89
C SER A 91 -6.37 5.14 17.49
N LYS A 92 -5.80 6.35 17.46
CA LYS A 92 -5.37 7.04 16.21
C LYS A 92 -4.36 6.24 15.38
N THR A 93 -3.48 5.49 16.02
CA THR A 93 -2.47 4.69 15.33
C THR A 93 -3.04 3.41 14.71
N VAL A 94 -4.10 2.85 15.30
CA VAL A 94 -4.83 1.73 14.70
C VAL A 94 -5.67 2.23 13.53
N LEU A 95 -6.25 3.44 13.60
CA LEU A 95 -6.90 4.07 12.45
C LEU A 95 -5.90 4.41 11.34
N ALA A 96 -4.74 5.02 11.66
CA ALA A 96 -3.70 5.33 10.68
C ALA A 96 -3.07 4.05 10.09
N GLY A 97 -3.02 2.98 10.87
CA GLY A 97 -2.57 1.68 10.42
C GLY A 97 -3.60 0.94 9.57
N ILE A 98 -4.89 1.02 9.92
CA ILE A 98 -5.98 0.63 9.03
C ILE A 98 -5.93 1.50 7.78
N HIS A 99 -5.63 2.78 7.90
CA HIS A 99 -5.49 3.73 6.80
C HIS A 99 -4.21 3.47 5.99
N CYS A 100 -3.15 2.90 6.60
CA CYS A 100 -1.89 2.58 5.95
C CYS A 100 -1.93 1.19 5.34
N ILE A 101 -2.44 0.14 5.99
CA ILE A 101 -2.80 -1.11 5.28
C ILE A 101 -3.82 -0.75 4.25
N HIS A 102 -4.85 0.02 4.53
CA HIS A 102 -5.73 0.50 3.47
C HIS A 102 -4.92 1.24 2.41
N GLN A 103 -3.98 2.15 2.69
CA GLN A 103 -3.12 2.85 1.70
C GLN A 103 -2.02 1.99 1.04
N ASP A 104 -1.58 0.89 1.64
CA ASP A 104 -0.52 -0.01 1.20
C ASP A 104 -1.15 -1.20 0.49
N LEU A 105 -2.17 -1.82 1.07
CA LEU A 105 -3.22 -2.55 0.36
C LEU A 105 -3.91 -1.63 -0.64
N TRP A 106 -3.79 -0.29 -0.65
CA TRP A 106 -4.25 0.57 -1.76
C TRP A 106 -3.14 0.70 -2.79
N MET A 107 -1.89 0.82 -2.36
CA MET A 107 -0.72 0.83 -3.23
C MET A 107 -0.46 -0.58 -3.84
N HIS A 108 -0.99 -1.66 -3.21
CA HIS A 108 -0.89 -3.10 -3.54
C HIS A 108 -2.22 -3.76 -4.02
N LEU A 109 -3.44 -3.44 -3.50
CA LEU A 109 -4.80 -3.93 -3.91
C LEU A 109 -5.89 -2.85 -4.31
N GLY A 110 -5.97 -1.66 -3.68
CA GLY A 110 -7.01 -0.58 -3.81
C GLY A 110 -7.97 -0.38 -2.58
N PRO A 111 -8.74 0.74 -2.46
CA PRO A 111 -9.78 1.01 -1.41
C PRO A 111 -10.96 0.03 -1.36
N LEU A 112 -11.50 -0.24 -0.15
CA LEU A 112 -12.68 -1.09 0.14
C LEU A 112 -13.99 -0.28 0.29
N PRO A 113 -15.17 -0.85 -0.02
CA PRO A 113 -16.50 -0.24 0.17
C PRO A 113 -16.93 -0.09 1.63
#